data_AF-A0A843HBD6-F1
#
_entry.id   AF-A0A843HBD6-F1
#
_cell.length_a   1.000
_cell.length_b   1.000
_cell.length_c   1.000
_cell.angle_alpha   90.00
_cell.angle_beta   90.00
_cell.angle_gamma   90.00
#
_symmetry.space_group_name_H-M   'P 1'
#
loop_
_entity.id
_entity.type
_entity.pdbx_description
1 polymer ?
#
loop_
_entity_poly.entity_id
_entity_poly.type
_entity_poly.pdbx_seq_one_letter_code
_entity_poly.pdbx_strand_id
1 'polypeptide(L)'
;MAMKTIRVSEEIHTKLSHLGLKSETYNDIIGRLISAYEEQYLDDFTDEEAAYYNERIRQFENGNYDGTVEVDLEALRKKYD
;
A
#
# COMPACT_ATOMS: atom_id res chain seq x y z
N MET A 1 23.91 14.52 -14.65
CA MET A 1 23.28 14.12 -13.38
C MET A 1 24.10 12.99 -12.77
N ALA A 2 24.38 13.02 -11.47
CA ALA A 2 25.15 11.95 -10.83
C ALA A 2 24.32 10.67 -10.77
N MET A 3 24.88 9.56 -11.26
CA MET A 3 24.23 8.26 -11.25
C MET A 3 24.15 7.78 -9.78
N LYS A 4 22.94 7.66 -9.25
CA LYS A 4 22.72 7.11 -7.90
C LYS A 4 22.71 5.60 -8.01
N THR A 5 23.53 4.92 -7.21
CA THR A 5 23.61 3.46 -7.17
C THR A 5 22.94 2.93 -5.91
N ILE A 6 22.21 1.83 -6.05
CA ILE A 6 21.56 1.12 -4.95
C ILE A 6 22.27 -0.22 -4.78
N ARG A 7 22.66 -0.55 -3.55
CA ARG A 7 23.19 -1.87 -3.23
C ARG A 7 22.03 -2.81 -2.89
N VAL A 8 22.03 -3.98 -3.49
CA VAL A 8 21.05 -5.04 -3.25
C VAL A 8 21.77 -6.34 -2.91
N SER A 9 21.07 -7.28 -2.27
CA SER A 9 21.61 -8.63 -2.07
C SER A 9 21.62 -9.40 -3.40
N GLU A 10 22.48 -10.41 -3.48
CA GLU A 10 22.54 -11.33 -4.64
C GLU A 10 21.18 -11.97 -4.94
N GLU A 11 20.43 -12.35 -3.90
CA GLU A 11 19.10 -12.93 -4.06
C GLU A 11 18.14 -11.97 -4.79
N ILE A 12 18.14 -10.70 -4.40
CA ILE A 12 17.30 -9.67 -5.03
C ILE A 12 17.79 -9.40 -6.45
N HIS A 13 19.10 -9.34 -6.67
CA HIS A 13 19.66 -9.21 -8.01
C HIS A 13 19.23 -10.36 -8.94
N THR A 14 19.30 -11.62 -8.47
CA THR A 14 18.82 -12.78 -9.23
C THR A 14 17.33 -12.66 -9.54
N LYS A 15 16.50 -12.31 -8.56
CA LYS A 15 15.06 -12.13 -8.77
C LYS A 15 14.77 -11.06 -9.82
N LEU A 16 15.44 -9.91 -9.75
CA LEU A 16 15.30 -8.82 -10.73
C LEU A 16 15.73 -9.26 -12.13
N SER A 17 16.82 -10.02 -12.26
CA SER A 17 17.31 -10.52 -13.55
C SER A 17 16.34 -11.51 -14.23
N HIS A 18 15.55 -12.25 -13.46
CA HIS A 18 14.51 -13.14 -14.01
C HIS A 18 13.20 -12.40 -14.35
N LEU A 19 12.98 -11.24 -13.73
CA LEU A 19 11.79 -10.41 -13.91
C LEU A 19 11.85 -9.52 -15.16
N GLY A 20 13.06 -9.18 -15.61
CA GLY A 20 13.27 -8.32 -16.77
C GLY A 20 13.17 -9.04 -18.10
N LEU A 21 12.61 -8.35 -19.10
CA LEU A 21 12.75 -8.74 -20.50
C LEU A 21 14.20 -8.48 -20.98
N LYS A 22 14.65 -9.20 -22.01
CA LYS A 22 16.02 -9.01 -22.58
C LYS A 22 16.33 -7.58 -23.03
N SER A 23 15.29 -6.77 -23.28
CA SER A 23 15.39 -5.38 -23.72
C SER A 23 15.32 -4.36 -22.58
N GLU A 24 15.01 -4.78 -21.35
CA GLU A 24 14.82 -3.88 -20.21
C GLU A 24 16.13 -3.69 -19.42
N THR A 25 16.34 -2.47 -18.93
CA THR A 25 17.39 -2.17 -17.95
C THR A 25 16.86 -2.37 -16.53
N TYR A 26 17.76 -2.47 -15.56
CA TYR A 26 17.37 -2.53 -14.14
C TYR A 26 16.52 -1.33 -13.71
N ASN A 27 16.74 -0.14 -14.29
CA ASN A 27 15.93 1.04 -13.98
C ASN A 27 14.49 0.88 -14.48
N ASP A 28 14.29 0.27 -15.64
CA ASP A 28 12.95 0.02 -16.19
C ASP A 28 12.18 -0.97 -15.32
N ILE A 29 12.87 -2.03 -14.88
CA ILE A 29 12.31 -3.04 -13.98
C ILE A 29 11.92 -2.40 -12.64
N ILE A 30 12.81 -1.61 -12.04
CA ILE A 30 12.55 -0.93 -10.77
C ILE A 30 11.39 0.07 -10.91
N GLY A 31 11.37 0.88 -11.98
CA GLY A 31 10.31 1.84 -12.23
C GLY A 31 8.94 1.17 -12.34
N ARG A 32 8.85 0.08 -13.11
CA ARG A 32 7.61 -0.70 -13.24
C ARG A 32 7.16 -1.30 -11.92
N LEU A 33 8.09 -1.78 -11.09
CA LEU A 33 7.75 -2.33 -9.76
C LEU A 33 7.24 -1.24 -8.82
N ILE A 34 7.81 -0.03 -8.87
CA ILE A 34 7.32 1.12 -8.09
C ILE A 34 5.91 1.50 -8.55
N SER A 35 5.69 1.69 -9.85
CA SER A 35 4.35 2.04 -10.36
C SER A 35 3.31 0.98 -10.05
N ALA A 36 3.64 -0.31 -10.18
CA ALA A 36 2.73 -1.38 -9.80
C ALA A 36 2.42 -1.38 -8.30
N TYR A 37 3.41 -1.06 -7.46
CA TYR A 37 3.20 -0.92 -6.01
C TYR A 37 2.31 0.28 -5.68
N GLU A 38 2.54 1.42 -6.34
CA GLU A 38 1.73 2.63 -6.20
C GLU A 38 0.28 2.39 -6.66
N GLU A 39 0.08 1.86 -7.87
CA GLU A 39 -1.25 1.57 -8.41
C GLU A 39 -2.03 0.52 -7.61
N GLN A 40 -1.35 -0.42 -6.95
CA GLN A 40 -2.00 -1.55 -6.26
C GLN A 40 -2.18 -1.33 -4.75
N TYR A 41 -1.36 -0.49 -4.12
CA TYR A 41 -1.34 -0.33 -2.66
C TYR A 41 -1.42 1.12 -2.18
N LEU A 42 -1.22 2.10 -3.06
CA LEU A 42 -1.55 3.48 -2.79
C LEU A 42 -2.90 3.79 -3.46
N ASP A 43 -3.98 3.28 -2.86
CA ASP A 43 -5.25 4.01 -2.91
C ASP A 43 -4.99 5.30 -2.13
N ASP A 44 -4.43 6.31 -2.79
CA ASP A 44 -4.35 7.65 -2.24
C ASP A 44 -5.80 8.08 -2.00
N PHE A 45 -6.18 8.17 -0.72
CA PHE A 45 -7.45 8.79 -0.36
C PHE A 45 -7.52 10.13 -1.07
N THR A 46 -8.63 10.36 -1.76
CA THR A 46 -8.93 11.71 -2.23
C THR A 46 -8.90 12.67 -1.03
N ASP A 47 -8.63 13.96 -1.26
CA ASP A 47 -8.62 14.95 -0.18
C ASP A 47 -9.93 14.93 0.63
N GLU A 48 -11.06 14.62 -0.02
CA GLU A 48 -12.36 14.45 0.62
C GLU A 48 -12.43 13.21 1.53
N GLU A 49 -11.94 12.06 1.06
CA GLU A 49 -11.88 10.82 1.86
C GLU A 49 -10.93 10.98 3.05
N ALA A 50 -9.75 11.58 2.82
CA ALA A 50 -8.80 11.86 3.88
C ALA A 50 -9.40 12.80 4.92
N ALA A 51 -10.12 13.85 4.50
CA ALA A 51 -10.82 14.76 5.41
C ALA A 51 -11.91 14.02 6.22
N TYR A 52 -12.72 13.19 5.57
CA TYR A 52 -13.74 12.37 6.23
C TYR A 52 -13.14 11.45 7.30
N TYR A 53 -12.09 10.68 6.96
CA TYR A 53 -11.46 9.77 7.92
C TYR A 53 -10.77 10.53 9.06
N ASN A 54 -10.12 11.65 8.78
CA ASN A 54 -9.51 12.49 9.81
C ASN A 54 -10.56 13.06 10.79
N GLU A 55 -11.75 13.44 10.30
CA GLU A 55 -12.85 13.86 11.16
C GLU A 55 -13.32 12.72 12.06
N ARG A 56 -13.51 11.51 11.50
CA ARG A 56 -13.92 10.32 12.27
C ARG A 56 -12.91 9.94 13.33
N ILE A 57 -11.60 9.98 13.02
CA ILE A 57 -10.53 9.75 13.99
C ILE A 57 -10.63 10.74 15.16
N ARG A 58 -10.81 12.05 14.88
CA ARG A 58 -10.99 13.05 15.94
C ARG A 58 -12.23 12.80 16.79
N GLN A 59 -13.33 12.32 16.20
CA GLN A 59 -14.53 11.97 16.97
C GLN A 59 -14.21 10.81 17.93
N PHE A 60 -13.53 9.77 17.46
CA PHE A 60 -13.10 8.63 18.29
C PHE A 60 -12.15 9.04 19.43
N GLU A 61 -11.16 9.89 19.15
CA GLU A 61 -10.22 10.39 20.18
C GLU A 61 -10.93 11.21 21.28
N ASN A 62 -12.05 11.86 20.94
CA ASN A 62 -12.88 12.59 21.89
C ASN A 62 -13.95 11.72 22.57
N GLY A 63 -13.92 10.39 22.37
CA GLY A 63 -14.88 9.46 22.94
C GLY A 63 -16.29 9.56 22.34
N ASN A 64 -16.43 10.19 21.17
CA ASN A 64 -17.68 10.26 20.44
C ASN A 64 -17.75 9.11 19.41
N TYR A 65 -18.67 8.19 19.66
CA TYR A 65 -18.90 7.00 18.83
C TYR A 65 -20.21 7.09 18.03
N ASP A 66 -20.79 8.29 17.89
CA ASP A 66 -22.00 8.48 17.10
C ASP A 66 -21.82 8.01 15.65
N GLY A 67 -22.83 7.29 15.13
CA GLY A 67 -22.80 6.70 13.80
C GLY A 67 -21.87 5.49 13.67
N THR A 68 -21.42 4.91 14.78
CA THR A 68 -20.70 3.63 14.79
C THR A 68 -21.66 2.50 15.16
N VAL A 69 -21.35 1.29 14.68
CA VAL A 69 -22.03 0.07 15.10
C VAL A 69 -21.01 -0.77 15.83
N GLU A 70 -21.37 -1.24 17.02
CA GLU A 70 -20.57 -2.22 17.74
C GLU A 70 -20.57 -3.52 16.94
N VAL A 71 -19.38 -3.98 16.56
CA VAL A 71 -19.21 -5.19 15.75
C VAL A 71 -18.77 -6.33 16.66
N ASP A 72 -19.62 -7.35 16.78
CA ASP A 72 -19.27 -8.61 17.40
C ASP A 72 -18.44 -9.46 16.42
N LEU A 73 -17.15 -9.60 16.72
CA LEU A 73 -16.20 -10.36 15.91
C LEU A 73 -16.49 -11.87 15.91
N GLU A 74 -17.06 -12.43 16.99
CA GLU A 74 -17.46 -13.84 17.02
C GLU A 74 -18.67 -14.10 16.12
N ALA A 75 -19.66 -13.21 16.15
CA ALA A 75 -20.83 -13.29 15.28
C ALA A 75 -20.46 -13.17 13.80
N LEU A 76 -19.50 -12.31 13.45
CA LEU A 76 -18.96 -12.22 12.10
C LEU A 76 -18.28 -13.52 11.68
N ARG A 77 -17.37 -14.05 12.51
CA ARG A 77 -16.63 -15.28 12.19
C ARG A 77 -17.58 -16.45 11.92
N LYS A 78 -18.61 -16.62 12.74
CA LYS A 78 -19.61 -17.69 12.61
C LYS A 78 -20.50 -17.58 11.37
N LYS A 79 -20.62 -16.39 10.76
CA LYS A 79 -21.42 -16.16 9.55
C LYS A 79 -20.68 -16.51 8.26
N TYR A 80 -19.35 -16.52 8.31
CA TYR A 80 -18.48 -16.74 7.15
C TYR A 80 -17.69 -18.06 7.21
N ASP A 81 -17.88 -18.87 8.26
CA ASP A 81 -17.53 -20.30 8.33
C ASP A 81 -18.73 -21.18 7.89
#